data_AF-A0A536BNB1-F1
#
_entry.id   AF-A0A536BNB1-F1
#
_cell.length_a   1.000
_cell.length_b   1.000
_cell.length_c   1.000
_cell.angle_alpha   90.00
_cell.angle_beta   90.00
_cell.angle_gamma   90.00
#
_symmetry.space_group_name_H-M   'P 1'
#
loop_
_entity.id
_entity.type
_entity.pdbx_description
1 polymer ?
#
loop_
_entity_poly.entity_id
_entity_poly.type
_entity_poly.pdbx_seq_one_letter_code
_entity_poly.pdbx_strand_id
1 'polypeptide(L)'
;MKAFGRVFALFAAALMVTSVVSAIAALVTKRRIVPLDAPDADEVRVRAIFEPLTFRSTATSFRGGTVDCWYGGGVIDLREATLDSAGAALKVRAIFGGGQILVPETWAINLNVRGVGGVSDVRSKVDRAAEAPHLTIEGLVLFGGFAVMSELPGVQIPAAA
;
A
#
# COMPACT_ATOMS: atom_id res chain seq x y z
N MET A 1 43.62 5.40 34.57
CA MET A 1 42.36 4.60 34.62
C MET A 1 41.09 5.47 34.75
N LYS A 2 41.04 6.53 35.57
CA LYS A 2 39.82 7.37 35.76
C LYS A 2 39.43 8.25 34.55
N ALA A 3 40.40 8.69 33.73
CA ALA A 3 40.14 9.49 32.53
C ALA A 3 39.43 8.69 31.42
N PHE A 4 39.79 7.41 31.27
CA PHE A 4 39.21 6.52 30.27
C PHE A 4 37.71 6.25 30.54
N GLY A 5 37.33 6.04 31.81
CA GLY A 5 35.92 5.89 32.20
C GLY A 5 35.08 7.14 31.98
N ARG A 6 35.65 8.35 32.15
CA ARG A 6 34.95 9.61 31.87
C ARG A 6 34.70 9.82 30.37
N VAL A 7 35.68 9.51 29.52
CA VAL A 7 35.53 9.59 28.06
C VAL A 7 34.48 8.59 27.57
N PHE A 8 34.50 7.36 28.10
CA PHE A 8 33.48 6.35 27.78
C PHE A 8 32.08 6.77 28.22
N ALA A 9 31.94 7.32 29.44
CA ALA A 9 30.66 7.80 29.95
C ALA A 9 30.09 8.96 29.13
N LEU A 10 30.94 9.89 28.67
CA LEU A 10 30.53 10.99 27.80
C LEU A 10 30.08 10.50 26.42
N PHE A 11 30.77 9.50 25.86
CA PHE A 11 30.39 8.87 24.59
C PHE A 11 29.04 8.14 24.71
N ALA A 12 28.84 7.34 25.77
CA ALA A 12 27.59 6.66 26.03
C ALA A 12 26.42 7.63 26.26
N ALA A 13 26.66 8.73 26.98
CA ALA A 13 25.68 9.79 27.18
C ALA A 13 25.32 10.49 25.86
N ALA A 14 26.30 10.79 25.00
CA ALA A 14 26.05 11.37 23.68
C ALA A 14 25.20 10.44 22.80
N LEU A 15 25.50 9.14 22.80
CA LEU A 15 24.68 8.14 22.08
C LEU A 15 23.24 8.08 22.62
N MET A 16 23.04 8.06 23.94
CA MET A 16 21.72 8.12 24.54
C MET A 16 20.95 9.38 24.14
N VAL A 17 21.59 10.55 24.17
CA VAL A 17 20.95 11.81 23.79
C VAL A 17 20.57 11.78 22.31
N THR A 18 21.45 11.32 21.41
CA THR A 18 21.11 11.20 19.98
C THR A 18 19.98 10.20 19.73
N SER A 19 19.95 9.08 20.45
CA SER A 19 18.87 8.09 20.39
C SER A 19 17.53 8.68 20.85
N VAL A 20 17.52 9.40 21.98
CA VAL A 20 16.31 10.03 22.52
C VAL A 20 15.82 11.15 21.59
N VAL A 21 16.72 11.99 21.07
CA VAL A 21 16.37 13.04 20.11
C VAL A 21 15.84 12.41 18.81
N SER A 22 16.47 11.35 18.31
CA SER A 22 16.00 10.63 17.13
C SER A 22 14.66 9.92 17.38
N ALA A 23 14.42 9.38 18.57
CA ALA A 23 13.16 8.75 18.94
C ALA A 23 12.03 9.79 19.07
N ILE A 24 12.30 10.93 19.69
CA ILE A 24 11.34 12.04 19.77
C ILE A 24 11.08 12.61 18.37
N ALA A 25 12.12 12.84 17.57
CA ALA A 25 11.98 13.28 16.18
C ALA A 25 11.21 12.26 15.33
N ALA A 26 11.47 10.96 15.52
CA ALA A 26 10.72 9.90 14.86
C ALA A 26 9.26 9.91 15.31
N LEU A 27 8.95 10.06 16.59
CA LEU A 27 7.58 10.17 17.10
C LEU A 27 6.84 11.41 16.59
N VAL A 28 7.55 12.53 16.43
CA VAL A 28 7.00 13.77 15.84
C VAL A 28 6.81 13.62 14.33
N THR A 29 7.70 12.91 13.64
CA THR A 29 7.63 12.64 12.20
C THR A 29 6.60 11.54 11.87
N LYS A 30 6.31 10.63 12.80
CA LYS A 30 5.34 9.53 12.66
C LYS A 30 3.89 9.99 12.44
N ARG A 31 3.59 11.29 12.59
CA ARG A 31 2.32 11.89 12.14
C ARG A 31 2.20 12.02 10.62
N ARG A 32 3.24 11.69 9.86
CA ARG A 32 3.26 11.67 8.39
C ARG A 32 3.31 10.23 7.85
N ILE A 33 2.31 9.42 8.18
CA ILE A 33 1.93 8.29 7.33
C ILE A 33 1.16 8.93 6.18
N VAL A 34 1.88 9.31 5.13
CA VAL A 34 1.40 10.12 4.01
C VAL A 34 0.97 9.18 2.88
N PRO A 35 -0.33 9.01 2.59
CA PRO A 35 -0.76 8.88 1.21
C PRO A 35 -0.26 10.14 0.48
N LEU A 36 0.55 9.99 -0.57
CA LEU A 36 1.15 11.14 -1.25
C LEU A 36 0.09 12.02 -1.94
N ASP A 37 -1.08 11.45 -2.22
CA ASP A 37 -2.18 12.12 -2.88
C ASP A 37 -3.46 12.05 -2.04
N ALA A 38 -4.35 13.02 -2.27
CA ALA A 38 -5.63 13.10 -1.59
C ALA A 38 -6.54 11.92 -1.98
N PRO A 39 -7.42 11.42 -1.08
CA PRO A 39 -8.32 10.30 -1.39
C PRO A 39 -9.22 10.50 -2.62
N ASP A 40 -9.58 11.75 -2.92
CA ASP A 40 -10.41 12.18 -4.04
C ASP A 40 -9.62 12.42 -5.35
N ALA A 41 -8.30 12.21 -5.34
CA ALA A 41 -7.48 12.35 -6.54
C ALA A 41 -7.81 11.26 -7.57
N ASP A 42 -8.04 11.69 -8.80
CA ASP A 42 -8.31 10.81 -9.95
C ASP A 42 -7.10 9.95 -10.34
N GLU A 43 -5.88 10.40 -10.03
CA GLU A 43 -4.64 9.64 -10.17
C GLU A 43 -3.88 9.59 -8.84
N VAL A 44 -3.52 8.38 -8.39
CA VAL A 44 -2.92 8.17 -7.07
C VAL A 44 -1.49 7.67 -7.17
N ARG A 45 -0.63 8.10 -6.25
CA ARG A 45 0.72 7.59 -6.05
C ARG A 45 0.85 7.14 -4.62
N VAL A 46 1.07 5.84 -4.45
CA VAL A 46 1.12 5.25 -3.12
C VAL A 46 2.35 4.40 -2.98
N ARG A 47 3.03 4.50 -1.83
CA ARG A 47 4.30 3.82 -1.57
C ARG A 47 4.27 3.16 -0.21
N ALA A 48 4.61 1.88 -0.16
CA ALA A 48 4.84 1.10 1.05
C ALA A 48 6.31 0.68 1.08
N ILE A 49 7.12 1.31 1.94
CA ILE A 49 8.55 1.01 2.07
C ILE A 49 8.80 0.68 3.54
N PHE A 50 9.03 -0.60 3.85
CA PHE A 50 9.16 -1.15 5.22
C PHE A 50 7.98 -0.94 6.18
N GLU A 51 6.95 -0.18 5.80
CA GLU A 51 5.74 0.08 6.59
C GLU A 51 4.49 -0.42 5.85
N PRO A 52 3.49 -0.97 6.56
CA PRO A 52 2.21 -1.31 5.96
C PRO A 52 1.46 -0.06 5.47
N LEU A 53 0.95 -0.13 4.25
CA LEU A 53 0.12 0.91 3.65
C LEU A 53 -1.37 0.58 3.81
N THR A 54 -2.19 1.56 4.18
CA THR A 54 -3.64 1.48 3.99
C THR A 54 -4.09 2.75 3.29
N PHE A 55 -4.59 2.60 2.07
CA PHE A 55 -5.07 3.70 1.25
C PHE A 55 -6.51 3.43 0.85
N ARG A 56 -7.36 4.46 0.92
CA ARG A 56 -8.74 4.41 0.44
C ARG A 56 -8.93 5.54 -0.56
N SER A 57 -9.41 5.21 -1.75
CA SER A 57 -9.78 6.18 -2.78
C SER A 57 -11.28 6.42 -2.76
N THR A 58 -11.66 7.68 -2.89
CA THR A 58 -13.03 8.19 -3.03
C THR A 58 -13.16 9.02 -4.31
N ALA A 59 -12.27 8.81 -5.28
CA ALA A 59 -12.24 9.55 -6.54
C ALA A 59 -13.53 9.33 -7.34
N THR A 60 -14.02 10.38 -7.98
CA THR A 60 -15.24 10.31 -8.82
C THR A 60 -14.94 9.99 -10.29
N SER A 61 -13.69 10.16 -10.72
CA SER A 61 -13.20 9.80 -12.06
C SER A 61 -11.82 9.16 -11.90
N PHE A 62 -11.76 8.01 -11.23
CA PHE A 62 -10.51 7.30 -11.01
C PHE A 62 -9.92 6.82 -12.34
N ARG A 63 -8.74 7.34 -12.68
CA ARG A 63 -8.00 7.05 -13.92
C ARG A 63 -6.82 6.13 -13.68
N GLY A 64 -6.43 5.92 -12.43
CA GLY A 64 -5.42 4.94 -12.05
C GLY A 64 -4.35 5.51 -11.15
N GLY A 65 -3.11 5.07 -11.36
CA GLY A 65 -2.03 5.50 -10.49
C GLY A 65 -0.83 4.56 -10.44
N THR A 66 0.04 4.78 -9.46
CA THR A 66 1.19 3.93 -9.17
C THR A 66 1.19 3.46 -7.73
N VAL A 67 1.42 2.17 -7.52
CA VAL A 67 1.60 1.53 -6.23
C VAL A 67 3.00 0.90 -6.19
N ASP A 68 3.87 1.43 -5.34
CA ASP A 68 5.22 0.89 -5.12
C ASP A 68 5.30 0.22 -3.74
N CYS A 69 5.62 -1.07 -3.70
CA CYS A 69 5.86 -1.84 -2.49
C CYS A 69 7.31 -2.35 -2.48
N TRP A 70 8.11 -1.89 -1.51
CA TRP A 70 9.50 -2.29 -1.33
C TRP A 70 9.66 -2.84 0.09
N TYR A 71 9.91 -4.15 0.23
CA TYR A 71 10.06 -4.81 1.53
C TYR A 71 8.85 -4.66 2.46
N GLY A 72 7.65 -4.53 1.89
CA GLY A 72 6.43 -4.22 2.62
C GLY A 72 5.19 -4.45 1.77
N GLY A 73 4.06 -3.94 2.24
CA GLY A 73 2.81 -4.14 1.54
C GLY A 73 1.65 -3.39 2.14
N GLY A 74 0.43 -3.63 1.65
CA GLY A 74 -0.71 -2.90 2.17
C GLY A 74 -2.04 -3.24 1.53
N VAL A 75 -3.04 -2.46 1.90
CA VAL A 75 -4.40 -2.51 1.36
C VAL A 75 -4.66 -1.22 0.60
N ILE A 76 -5.06 -1.36 -0.66
CA ILE A 76 -5.55 -0.28 -1.52
C ILE A 76 -7.04 -0.52 -1.71
N ASP A 77 -7.88 0.31 -1.09
CA ASP A 77 -9.33 0.21 -1.15
C ASP A 77 -9.88 1.18 -2.20
N LEU A 78 -10.29 0.65 -3.35
CA LEU A 78 -10.91 1.40 -4.46
C LEU A 78 -12.42 1.19 -4.52
N ARG A 79 -13.04 0.57 -3.50
CA ARG A 79 -14.48 0.23 -3.53
C ARG A 79 -15.39 1.46 -3.50
N GLU A 80 -14.91 2.56 -2.95
CA GLU A 80 -15.62 3.84 -2.90
C GLU A 80 -15.25 4.76 -4.09
N ALA A 81 -14.34 4.33 -4.96
CA ALA A 81 -13.98 5.08 -6.16
C ALA A 81 -14.92 4.75 -7.33
N THR A 82 -15.19 5.75 -8.16
CA THR A 82 -15.87 5.59 -9.45
C THR A 82 -14.82 5.64 -10.55
N LEU A 83 -14.77 4.60 -11.38
CA LEU A 83 -13.79 4.51 -12.46
C LEU A 83 -14.15 5.49 -13.59
N ASP A 84 -13.13 6.06 -14.24
CA ASP A 84 -13.37 6.89 -15.42
C ASP A 84 -14.01 6.08 -16.57
N SER A 85 -14.86 6.73 -17.35
CA SER A 85 -15.56 6.11 -18.49
C SER A 85 -14.60 5.57 -19.56
N ALA A 86 -13.40 6.16 -19.70
CA ALA A 86 -12.37 5.71 -20.63
C ALA A 86 -11.56 4.51 -20.08
N GLY A 87 -11.79 4.10 -18.83
CA GLY A 87 -11.00 3.09 -18.13
C GLY A 87 -9.89 3.67 -17.27
N ALA A 88 -9.23 2.78 -16.53
CA ALA A 88 -8.14 3.15 -15.61
C ALA A 88 -6.97 2.18 -15.70
N ALA A 89 -5.77 2.69 -15.40
CA ALA A 89 -4.53 1.90 -15.37
C ALA A 89 -3.78 2.07 -14.05
N LEU A 90 -3.68 0.99 -13.27
CA LEU A 90 -2.93 0.94 -12.02
C LEU A 90 -1.59 0.24 -12.24
N LYS A 91 -0.51 1.00 -12.11
CA LYS A 91 0.85 0.49 -12.21
C LYS A 91 1.33 -0.04 -10.86
N VAL A 92 1.58 -1.33 -10.76
CA VAL A 92 2.07 -1.98 -9.54
C VAL A 92 3.53 -2.36 -9.66
N ARG A 93 4.30 -2.07 -8.61
CA ARG A 93 5.68 -2.50 -8.46
C ARG A 93 5.85 -3.12 -7.09
N ALA A 94 6.25 -4.38 -7.02
CA ALA A 94 6.59 -5.02 -5.74
C ALA A 94 8.00 -5.63 -5.82
N ILE A 95 8.82 -5.34 -4.82
CA ILE A 95 10.13 -5.96 -4.61
C ILE A 95 10.12 -6.49 -3.17
N PHE A 96 10.14 -7.82 -3.00
CA PHE A 96 10.02 -8.49 -1.68
C PHE A 96 8.79 -8.01 -0.88
N GLY A 97 7.59 -8.13 -1.45
CA GLY A 97 6.41 -7.51 -0.86
C GLY A 97 5.12 -7.79 -1.63
N GLY A 98 4.08 -6.98 -1.40
CA GLY A 98 2.80 -7.23 -2.03
C GLY A 98 1.63 -6.47 -1.42
N GLY A 99 0.41 -6.85 -1.74
CA GLY A 99 -0.74 -6.20 -1.12
C GLY A 99 -2.08 -6.73 -1.59
N GLN A 100 -3.13 -6.10 -1.06
CA GLN A 100 -4.51 -6.36 -1.42
C GLN A 100 -5.05 -5.13 -2.14
N ILE A 101 -5.65 -5.34 -3.30
CA ILE A 101 -6.31 -4.30 -4.09
C ILE A 101 -7.80 -4.62 -4.01
N LEU A 102 -8.53 -3.86 -3.21
CA LEU A 102 -9.97 -3.99 -3.09
C LEU A 102 -10.63 -3.19 -4.21
N VAL A 103 -11.47 -3.84 -4.99
CA VAL A 103 -12.19 -3.23 -6.11
C VAL A 103 -13.67 -3.61 -6.03
N PRO A 104 -14.58 -2.78 -6.56
CA PRO A 104 -15.97 -3.19 -6.75
C PRO A 104 -16.09 -4.49 -7.57
N GLU A 105 -17.09 -5.32 -7.26
CA GLU A 105 -17.38 -6.55 -8.04
C GLU A 105 -17.74 -6.25 -9.49
N THR A 106 -18.31 -5.07 -9.73
CA THR A 106 -18.77 -4.59 -11.03
C THR A 106 -17.62 -4.29 -12.00
N TRP A 107 -16.39 -4.14 -11.51
CA TRP A 107 -15.25 -3.79 -12.37
C TRP A 107 -14.65 -5.00 -13.08
N ALA A 108 -14.47 -4.86 -14.39
CA ALA A 108 -13.66 -5.78 -15.18
C ALA A 108 -12.17 -5.51 -14.92
N ILE A 109 -11.42 -6.57 -14.62
CA ILE A 109 -9.99 -6.46 -14.28
C ILE A 109 -9.17 -7.15 -15.35
N ASN A 110 -8.19 -6.43 -15.90
CA ASN A 110 -7.19 -6.98 -16.80
C ASN A 110 -5.82 -6.98 -16.09
N LEU A 111 -5.16 -8.14 -16.03
CA LEU A 111 -3.88 -8.30 -15.34
C LEU A 111 -2.75 -8.45 -16.35
N ASN A 112 -1.84 -7.47 -16.39
CA ASN A 112 -0.63 -7.47 -17.21
C ASN A 112 0.62 -7.26 -16.34
N VAL A 113 0.89 -8.20 -15.45
CA VAL A 113 2.00 -8.12 -14.49
C VAL A 113 3.04 -9.20 -14.80
N ARG A 114 4.32 -8.83 -14.74
CA ARG A 114 5.46 -9.71 -15.04
C ARG A 114 6.36 -9.87 -13.82
N GLY A 115 7.12 -10.96 -13.78
CA GLY A 115 8.23 -11.17 -12.85
C GLY A 115 8.16 -12.48 -12.08
N VAL A 116 8.90 -12.56 -10.96
CA VAL A 116 9.00 -13.75 -10.12
C VAL A 116 7.99 -13.61 -8.97
N GLY A 117 6.73 -13.89 -9.28
CA GLY A 117 5.57 -13.58 -8.46
C GLY A 117 4.38 -13.27 -9.36
N GLY A 118 3.34 -12.59 -8.85
CA GLY A 118 2.22 -12.24 -9.72
C GLY A 118 1.12 -11.43 -9.05
N VAL A 119 0.06 -11.22 -9.83
CA VAL A 119 -1.20 -10.66 -9.33
C VAL A 119 -2.29 -11.67 -9.63
N SER A 120 -3.13 -11.94 -8.63
CA SER A 120 -4.23 -12.88 -8.75
C SER A 120 -5.55 -12.18 -8.46
N ASP A 121 -6.52 -12.33 -9.35
CA ASP A 121 -7.91 -11.96 -9.07
C ASP A 121 -8.59 -13.12 -8.35
N VAL A 122 -8.87 -12.93 -7.06
CA VAL A 122 -9.51 -13.93 -6.19
C VAL A 122 -11.00 -13.66 -6.01
N ARG A 123 -11.56 -12.67 -6.72
CA ARG A 123 -13.00 -12.40 -6.73
C ARG A 123 -13.76 -13.54 -7.37
N SER A 124 -15.05 -13.64 -7.05
CA SER A 124 -15.96 -14.55 -7.73
C SER A 124 -15.94 -14.32 -9.25
N LYS A 125 -15.89 -15.41 -10.02
CA LYS A 125 -16.02 -15.35 -11.48
C LYS A 125 -17.49 -15.12 -11.81
N VAL A 126 -17.86 -13.85 -11.85
CA VAL A 126 -19.18 -13.40 -12.32
C VAL A 126 -19.04 -12.92 -13.76
N ASP A 127 -20.00 -13.26 -14.60
CA ASP A 127 -20.11 -12.68 -15.94
C ASP A 127 -20.41 -11.19 -15.80
N ARG A 128 -19.40 -10.37 -16.08
CA ARG A 128 -19.55 -8.91 -16.07
C ARG A 128 -20.09 -8.46 -17.43
N ALA A 129 -20.93 -7.42 -17.40
CA ALA A 129 -21.43 -6.81 -18.62
C ALA A 129 -20.27 -6.36 -19.52
N ALA A 130 -20.46 -6.39 -20.83
CA ALA A 130 -19.45 -5.94 -21.80
C ALA A 130 -19.04 -4.47 -21.59
N GLU A 131 -19.94 -3.66 -21.02
CA GLU A 131 -19.73 -2.25 -20.70
C GLU A 131 -19.24 -2.00 -19.26
N ALA A 132 -18.84 -3.06 -18.55
CA ALA A 132 -18.30 -2.91 -17.20
C ALA A 132 -17.06 -2.01 -17.20
N PRO A 133 -16.92 -1.08 -16.23
CA PRO A 133 -15.73 -0.26 -16.09
C PRO A 133 -14.49 -1.15 -15.97
N HIS A 134 -13.44 -0.81 -16.73
CA HIS A 134 -12.27 -1.66 -16.87
C HIS A 134 -11.03 -1.05 -16.19
N LEU A 135 -10.47 -1.79 -15.24
CA LEU A 135 -9.19 -1.46 -14.60
C LEU A 135 -8.12 -2.41 -15.12
N THR A 136 -7.09 -1.84 -15.72
CA THR A 136 -5.87 -2.59 -16.07
C THR A 136 -4.87 -2.47 -14.93
N ILE A 137 -4.41 -3.61 -14.41
CA ILE A 137 -3.35 -3.67 -13.42
C ILE A 137 -2.10 -4.18 -14.12
N GLU A 138 -1.07 -3.35 -14.20
CA GLU A 138 0.15 -3.66 -14.93
C GLU A 138 1.41 -3.38 -14.13
N GLY A 139 2.51 -4.07 -14.47
CA GLY A 139 3.82 -3.73 -13.92
C GLY A 139 4.67 -4.93 -13.57
N LEU A 140 5.43 -4.81 -12.48
CA LEU A 140 6.53 -5.71 -12.14
C LEU A 140 6.45 -6.19 -10.70
N VAL A 141 6.53 -7.51 -10.51
CA VAL A 141 6.62 -8.13 -9.18
C VAL A 141 7.85 -9.03 -9.12
N LEU A 142 8.77 -8.71 -8.21
CA LEU A 142 9.97 -9.48 -7.93
C LEU A 142 9.90 -9.99 -6.49
N PHE A 143 9.58 -11.27 -6.33
CA PHE A 143 9.39 -11.98 -5.06
C PHE A 143 8.23 -11.41 -4.24
N GLY A 144 7.00 -11.80 -4.58
CA GLY A 144 5.82 -11.26 -3.94
C GLY A 144 4.54 -11.38 -4.77
N GLY A 145 3.54 -10.57 -4.43
CA GLY A 145 2.34 -10.46 -5.26
C GLY A 145 1.21 -9.59 -4.73
N PHE A 146 0.24 -9.30 -5.59
CA PHE A 146 -0.99 -8.62 -5.20
C PHE A 146 -2.20 -9.56 -5.35
N ALA A 147 -3.17 -9.40 -4.46
CA ALA A 147 -4.48 -10.06 -4.56
C ALA A 147 -5.55 -9.02 -4.86
N VAL A 148 -6.33 -9.23 -5.91
CA VAL A 148 -7.51 -8.42 -6.22
C VAL A 148 -8.73 -9.09 -5.61
N MET A 149 -9.48 -8.36 -4.80
CA MET A 149 -10.63 -8.88 -4.04
C MET A 149 -11.72 -7.82 -3.92
N SER A 150 -12.95 -8.22 -3.58
CA SER A 150 -14.08 -7.29 -3.36
C SER A 150 -14.41 -7.10 -1.89
N GLU A 151 -14.02 -8.09 -1.10
CA GLU A 151 -14.16 -8.12 0.34
C GLU A 151 -12.82 -8.50 0.95
N LEU A 152 -12.50 -7.91 2.11
CA LEU A 152 -11.39 -8.39 2.90
C LEU A 152 -11.80 -9.72 3.52
N PRO A 153 -11.00 -10.79 3.41
CA PRO A 153 -11.25 -12.03 4.13
C PRO A 153 -11.45 -11.69 5.60
N GLY A 154 -12.63 -12.01 6.14
CA GLY A 154 -13.00 -11.61 7.48
C GLY A 154 -11.97 -12.06 8.50
N VAL A 155 -11.26 -11.12 9.10
CA VAL A 155 -10.82 -11.31 10.48
C VAL A 155 -12.10 -11.40 11.29
N GLN A 156 -12.50 -12.61 11.67
CA GLN A 156 -13.53 -12.79 12.69
C GLN A 156 -12.99 -12.18 13.98
N ILE A 157 -13.34 -10.92 14.22
CA ILE A 157 -13.22 -10.34 15.56
C ILE A 157 -14.30 -11.07 16.37
N PRO A 158 -13.94 -11.88 17.38
CA PRO A 158 -14.94 -12.52 18.21
C PRO A 158 -15.84 -11.42 18.77
N ALA A 159 -17.15 -11.58 18.57
CA ALA A 159 -18.13 -10.69 19.19
C ALA A 159 -17.85 -10.69 20.70
N ALA A 160 -17.55 -9.51 21.25
CA ALA A 160 -17.49 -9.34 22.69
C ALA A 160 -18.87 -9.76 23.24
N ALA A 161 -18.86 -10.80 24.07
CA ALA A 161 -20.02 -11.36 24.74
C ALA A 161 -20.65 -10.38 25.73
#